data_AF-A0A2T1DEH3-F1
#
_entry.id   AF-A0A2T1DEH3-F1
#
_cell.length_a   1.000
_cell.length_b   1.000
_cell.length_c   1.000
_cell.angle_alpha   90.00
_cell.angle_beta   90.00
_cell.angle_gamma   90.00
#
_symmetry.space_group_name_H-M   'P 1'
#
loop_
_entity.id
_entity.type
_entity.pdbx_description
1 polymer ?
#
loop_
_entity_poly.entity_id
_entity_poly.type
_entity_poly.pdbx_seq_one_letter_code
_entity_poly.pdbx_strand_id
1 'polypeptide(L)'
;MFYDWLTPSHFIIFGLLAGFAIAHSGLAALRPWAEKRIGARLYRVVFAVVSLGIAVPMIIYFFNHRYDGLTLWNVKGVPGVEAIVWVLSAISFFFLYPATFNLLEIAAIQKPEVHLYESGIIRVTRHPQMVGQVIWCVAHTLWLGTTFTLVTSIGLILHHLFGVWHGDRRLQLRYGDAFEAAKERTSTIPFLAILQKRQTFEGKEFFRPSYLGVTAFIFLLWWAHPTLIDATSRVAW
;
A
#
# COMPACT_ATOMS: atom_id res chain seq x y z
N MET A 1 37.73 -5.07 -5.76
CA MET A 1 36.56 -4.39 -6.37
C MET A 1 35.51 -4.23 -5.30
N PHE A 2 34.85 -3.07 -5.25
CA PHE A 2 33.90 -2.71 -4.20
C PHE A 2 32.61 -3.55 -4.33
N TYR A 3 32.32 -4.35 -3.30
CA TYR A 3 31.05 -5.03 -3.03
C TYR A 3 30.47 -5.94 -4.14
N ASP A 4 30.96 -7.19 -4.24
CA ASP A 4 30.44 -8.22 -5.16
C ASP A 4 28.94 -8.55 -4.97
N TRP A 5 28.36 -8.11 -3.85
CA TRP A 5 26.95 -8.27 -3.54
C TRP A 5 26.03 -7.18 -4.12
N LEU A 6 26.57 -6.04 -4.53
CA LEU A 6 25.79 -4.94 -5.08
C LEU A 6 25.55 -5.19 -6.57
N THR A 7 24.48 -5.92 -6.86
CA THR A 7 24.07 -6.31 -8.21
C THR A 7 23.31 -5.20 -8.94
N PRO A 8 23.23 -5.22 -10.29
CA PRO A 8 22.38 -4.32 -11.08
C PRO A 8 20.91 -4.28 -10.62
N SER A 9 20.42 -5.37 -10.02
CA SER A 9 19.04 -5.46 -9.54
C SER A 9 18.70 -4.46 -8.44
N HIS A 10 19.67 -4.07 -7.61
CA HIS A 10 19.48 -3.01 -6.61
C HIS A 10 19.16 -1.66 -7.26
N PHE A 11 19.87 -1.32 -8.33
CA PHE A 11 19.66 -0.06 -9.06
C PHE A 11 18.37 -0.08 -9.88
N ILE A 12 18.05 -1.23 -10.49
CA ILE A 12 16.82 -1.39 -11.27
C ILE A 12 15.59 -1.26 -10.34
N ILE A 13 15.55 -1.98 -9.21
CA ILE A 13 14.41 -1.88 -8.29
C ILE A 13 14.29 -0.47 -7.69
N PHE A 14 15.41 0.18 -7.38
CA PHE A 14 15.40 1.58 -6.94
C PHE A 14 14.83 2.50 -8.02
N GLY A 15 15.22 2.33 -9.28
CA GLY A 15 14.69 3.08 -10.41
C GLY A 15 13.18 2.88 -10.60
N LEU A 16 12.70 1.63 -10.48
CA LEU A 16 11.27 1.30 -10.53
C LEU A 16 10.50 1.94 -9.37
N LEU A 17 11.04 1.91 -8.15
CA LEU A 17 10.43 2.54 -6.98
C LEU A 17 10.37 4.05 -7.11
N ALA A 18 11.46 4.70 -7.56
CA ALA A 18 11.50 6.12 -7.80
C ALA A 18 10.53 6.52 -8.92
N GLY A 19 10.52 5.77 -10.03
CA GLY A 19 9.59 5.98 -11.14
C GLY A 19 8.14 5.83 -10.71
N PHE A 20 7.81 4.80 -9.93
CA PHE A 20 6.49 4.62 -9.34
C PHE A 20 6.12 5.79 -8.42
N ALA A 21 7.01 6.18 -7.51
CA ALA A 21 6.77 7.26 -6.57
C ALA A 21 6.49 8.59 -7.28
N ILE A 22 7.26 8.91 -8.33
CA ILE A 22 7.09 10.11 -9.16
C ILE A 22 5.77 10.04 -9.93
N ALA A 23 5.52 8.95 -10.65
CA ALA A 23 4.33 8.81 -11.48
C ALA A 23 3.05 8.81 -10.62
N HIS A 24 3.00 7.96 -9.60
CA HIS A 24 1.84 7.81 -8.73
C HIS A 24 1.52 9.08 -7.95
N SER A 25 2.54 9.69 -7.30
CA SER A 25 2.35 10.93 -6.54
C SER A 25 2.11 12.12 -7.46
N GLY A 26 2.85 12.22 -8.56
CA GLY A 26 2.69 13.29 -9.55
C GLY A 26 1.29 13.28 -10.16
N LEU A 27 0.78 12.11 -10.55
CA LEU A 27 -0.61 11.97 -10.98
C LEU A 27 -1.54 12.38 -9.84
N ALA A 28 -1.36 11.88 -8.62
CA ALA A 28 -2.25 12.25 -7.50
C ALA A 28 -2.32 13.77 -7.27
N ALA A 29 -1.22 14.50 -7.46
CA ALA A 29 -1.16 15.96 -7.42
C ALA A 29 -1.82 16.63 -8.63
N LEU A 30 -1.70 16.06 -9.84
CA LEU A 30 -2.27 16.58 -11.08
C LEU A 30 -3.81 16.46 -11.15
N ARG A 31 -4.39 15.53 -10.38
CA ARG A 31 -5.82 15.21 -10.37
C ARG A 31 -6.76 16.43 -10.40
N PRO A 32 -6.64 17.45 -9.53
CA PRO A 32 -7.60 18.57 -9.50
C PRO A 32 -7.62 19.39 -10.81
N TRP A 33 -6.52 19.39 -11.56
CA TRP A 33 -6.43 20.05 -12.86
C TRP A 33 -6.92 19.13 -13.98
N ALA A 34 -6.47 17.88 -14.00
CA ALA A 34 -6.76 16.95 -15.09
C ALA A 34 -8.23 16.51 -15.11
N GLU A 35 -8.86 16.30 -13.96
CA GLU A 35 -10.29 15.95 -13.88
C GLU A 35 -11.19 17.03 -14.51
N LYS A 36 -10.79 18.31 -14.49
CA LYS A 36 -11.52 19.40 -15.14
C LYS A 36 -11.42 19.37 -16.67
N ARG A 37 -10.41 18.69 -17.23
CA ARG A 37 -10.14 18.63 -18.67
C ARG A 37 -10.70 17.37 -19.31
N ILE A 38 -10.52 16.23 -18.66
CA ILE A 38 -10.86 14.92 -19.23
C ILE A 38 -11.94 14.16 -18.44
N GLY A 39 -12.41 14.74 -17.32
CA GLY A 39 -13.40 14.12 -16.45
C GLY A 39 -12.83 13.09 -15.47
N ALA A 40 -13.51 12.92 -14.33
CA ALA A 40 -13.04 12.06 -13.23
C ALA A 40 -12.92 10.57 -13.58
N ARG A 41 -13.82 10.06 -14.44
CA ARG A 41 -13.82 8.65 -14.86
C ARG A 41 -12.61 8.32 -15.72
N LEU A 42 -12.39 9.07 -16.80
CA LEU A 42 -11.23 8.84 -17.69
C LEU A 42 -9.92 9.09 -16.93
N TYR A 43 -9.88 10.13 -16.09
CA TYR A 43 -8.72 10.38 -15.26
C TYR A 43 -8.40 9.21 -14.30
N ARG A 44 -9.41 8.59 -13.67
CA ARG A 44 -9.23 7.39 -12.83
C ARG A 44 -8.64 6.23 -13.62
N VAL A 45 -9.08 6.00 -14.86
CA VAL A 45 -8.52 4.95 -15.73
C VAL A 45 -7.05 5.24 -16.06
N VAL A 46 -6.72 6.46 -16.50
CA VAL A 46 -5.34 6.87 -16.78
C VAL A 46 -4.46 6.68 -15.54
N PHE A 47 -4.93 7.15 -14.38
CA PHE A 47 -4.22 6.99 -13.11
C PHE A 47 -3.92 5.52 -12.80
N ALA A 48 -4.93 4.65 -12.94
CA ALA A 48 -4.81 3.23 -12.67
C ALA A 48 -3.87 2.53 -13.67
N VAL A 49 -4.02 2.78 -14.97
CA VAL A 49 -3.18 2.18 -16.02
C VAL A 49 -1.72 2.55 -15.83
N VAL A 50 -1.40 3.82 -15.59
CA VAL A 50 0.00 4.24 -15.37
C VAL A 50 0.55 3.65 -14.08
N SER A 51 -0.21 3.69 -12.98
CA SER A 51 0.24 3.16 -11.68
C SER A 51 0.47 1.64 -11.75
N LEU A 52 -0.49 0.89 -12.30
CA LEU A 52 -0.40 -0.57 -12.44
C LEU A 52 0.64 -0.99 -13.47
N GLY A 53 0.79 -0.22 -14.55
CA GLY A 53 1.81 -0.45 -15.58
C GLY A 53 3.25 -0.35 -15.05
N ILE A 54 3.47 0.36 -13.94
CA ILE A 54 4.77 0.40 -13.23
C ILE A 54 4.78 -0.60 -12.07
N ALA A 55 3.71 -0.67 -11.28
CA ALA A 55 3.66 -1.52 -10.09
C ALA A 55 3.75 -3.02 -10.41
N VAL A 56 3.09 -3.48 -11.48
CA VAL A 56 3.08 -4.91 -11.85
C VAL A 56 4.48 -5.37 -12.26
N PRO A 57 5.19 -4.74 -13.21
CA PRO A 57 6.59 -5.09 -13.50
C PRO A 57 7.49 -5.02 -12.27
N MET A 58 7.29 -4.04 -11.38
CA MET A 58 8.07 -3.91 -10.14
C MET A 58 7.88 -5.09 -9.18
N ILE A 59 6.63 -5.52 -8.94
CA ILE A 59 6.31 -6.69 -8.10
C ILE A 59 6.92 -7.96 -8.70
N ILE A 60 6.76 -8.11 -10.01
CA ILE A 60 7.30 -9.23 -10.74
C ILE A 60 8.84 -9.25 -10.66
N TYR A 61 9.48 -8.10 -10.84
CA TYR A 61 10.92 -7.94 -10.72
C TYR A 61 11.41 -8.32 -9.31
N PHE A 62 10.70 -7.86 -8.29
CA PHE A 62 10.96 -8.23 -6.89
C PHE A 62 10.90 -9.74 -6.68
N PHE A 63 9.86 -10.42 -7.17
CA PHE A 63 9.78 -11.88 -7.04
C PHE A 63 11.00 -12.56 -7.63
N ASN A 64 11.43 -12.18 -8.83
CA ASN A 64 12.53 -12.84 -9.52
C ASN A 64 13.91 -12.56 -8.89
N HIS A 65 14.09 -11.42 -8.22
CA HIS A 65 15.37 -11.00 -7.65
C HIS A 65 15.39 -11.02 -6.11
N ARG A 66 14.35 -11.57 -5.46
CA ARG A 66 14.22 -11.60 -3.99
C ARG A 66 15.38 -12.26 -3.24
N TYR A 67 16.18 -13.06 -3.94
CA TYR A 67 17.36 -13.73 -3.39
C TYR A 67 18.68 -13.02 -3.71
N ASP A 68 18.65 -11.94 -4.47
CA ASP A 68 19.84 -11.21 -4.87
C ASP A 68 20.50 -10.47 -3.70
N GLY A 69 21.81 -10.25 -3.83
CA GLY A 69 22.62 -9.55 -2.85
C GLY A 69 23.04 -10.40 -1.65
N LEU A 70 23.52 -9.75 -0.59
CA LEU A 70 23.88 -10.45 0.65
C LEU A 70 22.61 -10.93 1.34
N THR A 71 22.54 -12.22 1.67
CA THR A 71 21.55 -12.72 2.63
C THR A 71 22.00 -12.37 4.04
N LEU A 72 21.26 -11.48 4.70
CA LEU A 72 21.53 -11.03 6.06
C LEU A 72 20.86 -11.94 7.08
N TRP A 73 19.67 -12.45 6.76
CA TRP A 73 19.00 -13.51 7.52
C TRP A 73 18.07 -14.31 6.62
N ASN A 74 17.85 -15.55 7.04
CA ASN A 74 16.93 -16.48 6.41
C ASN A 74 16.35 -17.37 7.50
N VAL A 75 15.11 -17.09 7.90
CA VAL A 75 14.40 -17.81 8.97
C VAL A 75 13.33 -18.74 8.41
N LYS A 76 13.44 -19.10 7.13
CA LYS A 76 12.59 -20.11 6.50
C LYS A 76 12.74 -21.44 7.24
N GLY A 77 11.61 -22.06 7.58
CA GLY A 77 11.57 -23.34 8.29
C GLY A 77 11.70 -23.25 9.81
N VAL A 78 11.91 -22.04 10.38
CA VAL A 78 11.85 -21.84 11.83
C VAL A 78 10.38 -21.95 12.29
N PRO A 79 10.06 -22.84 13.26
CA PRO A 79 8.69 -23.00 13.74
C PRO A 79 8.05 -21.69 14.19
N GLY A 80 6.79 -21.46 13.77
CA GLY A 80 6.01 -20.28 14.14
C GLY A 80 6.25 -19.02 13.30
N VAL A 81 7.41 -18.89 12.63
CA VAL A 81 7.70 -17.71 11.79
C VAL A 81 6.70 -17.61 10.63
N GLU A 82 6.22 -18.74 10.10
CA GLU A 82 5.29 -18.74 8.96
C GLU A 82 3.94 -18.18 9.35
N ALA A 83 3.44 -18.66 10.48
CA ALA A 83 2.21 -18.17 11.07
C ALA A 83 2.31 -16.67 11.37
N ILE A 84 3.45 -16.21 11.92
CA ILE A 84 3.66 -14.78 12.21
C ILE A 84 3.61 -13.95 10.92
N VAL A 85 4.37 -14.33 9.89
CA VAL A 85 4.42 -13.60 8.61
C VAL A 85 3.07 -13.61 7.92
N TRP A 86 2.36 -14.74 7.96
CA TRP A 86 1.00 -14.85 7.43
C TRP A 86 0.02 -13.95 8.18
N VAL A 87 0.02 -13.95 9.51
CA VAL A 87 -0.87 -13.11 10.34
C VAL A 87 -0.58 -11.63 10.11
N LEU A 88 0.69 -11.22 10.11
CA LEU A 88 1.06 -9.84 9.82
C LEU A 88 0.61 -9.43 8.41
N SER A 89 0.80 -10.31 7.42
CA SER A 89 0.33 -10.06 6.05
C SER A 89 -1.20 -9.95 5.98
N ALA A 90 -1.94 -10.82 6.66
CA ALA A 90 -3.39 -10.74 6.74
C ALA A 90 -3.86 -9.41 7.37
N ILE A 91 -3.28 -9.02 8.51
CA ILE A 91 -3.53 -7.71 9.15
C ILE A 91 -3.21 -6.57 8.17
N SER A 92 -2.08 -6.65 7.45
CA SER A 92 -1.68 -5.64 6.48
C SER A 92 -2.73 -5.42 5.39
N PHE A 93 -3.37 -6.49 4.90
CA PHE A 93 -4.40 -6.38 3.86
C PHE A 93 -5.68 -5.72 4.37
N PHE A 94 -6.06 -5.90 5.64
CA PHE A 94 -7.16 -5.15 6.24
C PHE A 94 -6.90 -3.64 6.33
N PHE A 95 -5.64 -3.23 6.41
CA PHE A 95 -5.23 -1.82 6.36
C PHE A 95 -5.04 -1.29 4.93
N LEU A 96 -4.52 -2.12 4.02
CA LEU A 96 -4.34 -1.77 2.60
C LEU A 96 -5.68 -1.64 1.87
N TYR A 97 -6.74 -2.29 2.38
CA TYR A 97 -8.10 -2.04 1.92
C TYR A 97 -8.67 -0.82 2.64
N PRO A 98 -8.80 0.33 1.97
CA PRO A 98 -9.38 1.49 2.61
C PRO A 98 -10.87 1.24 2.88
N ALA A 99 -11.33 1.63 4.07
CA ALA A 99 -12.76 1.64 4.43
C ALA A 99 -13.61 2.61 3.57
N THR A 100 -13.02 3.21 2.54
CA THR A 100 -13.52 4.30 1.73
C THR A 100 -14.10 3.86 0.39
N PHE A 101 -14.02 2.57 0.06
CA PHE A 101 -14.64 2.06 -1.15
C PHE A 101 -16.15 2.03 -1.00
N ASN A 102 -16.76 3.15 -1.36
CA ASN A 102 -18.14 3.16 -1.78
C ASN A 102 -18.24 2.25 -3.01
N LEU A 103 -18.74 1.03 -2.82
CA LEU A 103 -18.83 0.00 -3.87
C LEU A 103 -19.54 0.51 -5.12
N LEU A 104 -20.45 1.48 -4.96
CA LEU A 104 -21.17 2.12 -6.07
C LEU A 104 -20.24 2.99 -6.93
N GLU A 105 -19.24 3.65 -6.35
CA GLU A 105 -18.23 4.39 -7.12
C GLU A 105 -17.27 3.46 -7.86
N ILE A 106 -17.01 2.26 -7.32
CA ILE A 106 -16.20 1.23 -8.01
C ILE A 106 -16.98 0.65 -9.18
N ALA A 107 -18.24 0.30 -8.95
CA ALA A 107 -19.15 -0.19 -9.99
C ALA A 107 -19.50 0.88 -11.05
N ALA A 108 -18.88 2.06 -10.99
CA ALA A 108 -19.10 3.22 -11.86
C ALA A 108 -20.54 3.76 -11.85
N ILE A 109 -21.38 3.30 -10.92
CA ILE A 109 -22.75 3.77 -10.70
C ILE A 109 -22.71 5.21 -10.19
N GLN A 110 -21.86 5.48 -9.20
CA GLN A 110 -21.64 6.82 -8.66
C GLN A 110 -20.38 7.46 -9.23
N LYS A 111 -20.38 8.78 -9.26
CA LYS A 111 -19.23 9.56 -9.70
C LYS A 111 -18.09 9.37 -8.68
N PRO A 112 -16.85 9.11 -9.17
CA PRO A 112 -15.65 9.15 -8.35
C PRO A 112 -15.48 10.46 -7.59
N GLU A 113 -15.41 10.39 -6.26
CA GLU A 113 -15.17 11.57 -5.43
C GLU A 113 -14.09 11.32 -4.36
N VAL A 114 -13.53 12.41 -3.85
CA VAL A 114 -12.64 12.36 -2.69
C VAL A 114 -13.48 12.77 -1.49
N HIS A 115 -13.40 12.02 -0.41
CA HIS A 115 -14.20 12.25 0.79
C HIS A 115 -13.29 12.33 2.01
N LEU A 116 -13.72 13.11 3.01
CA LEU A 116 -13.13 13.12 4.34
C LEU A 116 -13.83 12.07 5.19
N TYR A 117 -13.29 10.85 5.20
CA TYR A 117 -13.82 9.77 6.01
C TYR A 117 -13.31 9.88 7.46
N GLU A 118 -14.17 9.55 8.40
CA GLU A 118 -13.85 9.44 9.83
C GLU A 118 -14.48 8.17 10.45
N SER A 119 -14.75 7.17 9.63
CA SER A 119 -15.39 5.89 10.01
C SER A 119 -14.57 4.67 9.57
N GLY A 120 -14.88 3.51 10.14
CA GLY A 120 -14.22 2.23 9.93
C GLY A 120 -12.75 2.29 10.34
N ILE A 121 -11.89 1.70 9.50
CA ILE A 121 -10.44 1.70 9.73
C ILE A 121 -9.84 3.12 9.83
N ILE A 122 -10.53 4.14 9.30
CA ILE A 122 -10.06 5.54 9.39
C ILE A 122 -10.10 6.06 10.83
N ARG A 123 -10.98 5.53 11.68
CA ARG A 123 -10.97 5.80 13.13
C ARG A 123 -9.69 5.30 13.80
N VAL A 124 -9.14 4.18 13.30
CA VAL A 124 -7.87 3.61 13.80
C VAL A 124 -6.70 4.46 13.31
N THR A 125 -6.64 4.78 12.02
CA THR A 125 -5.63 5.68 11.46
C THR A 125 -6.15 6.35 10.19
N ARG A 126 -5.83 7.64 10.00
CA ARG A 126 -6.14 8.39 8.78
C ARG A 126 -5.40 7.89 7.55
N HIS A 127 -4.29 7.17 7.73
CA HIS A 127 -3.46 6.64 6.64
C HIS A 127 -3.33 5.12 6.73
N PRO A 128 -4.43 4.38 6.56
CA PRO A 128 -4.43 2.93 6.74
C PRO A 128 -3.55 2.24 5.69
N GLN A 129 -3.52 2.73 4.45
CA GLN A 129 -2.66 2.17 3.40
C GLN A 129 -1.17 2.26 3.76
N MET A 130 -0.72 3.36 4.37
CA MET A 130 0.67 3.48 4.83
C MET A 130 0.97 2.44 5.90
N VAL A 131 0.09 2.29 6.88
CA VAL A 131 0.26 1.32 7.98
C VAL A 131 0.28 -0.11 7.45
N GLY A 132 -0.66 -0.44 6.56
CA GLY A 132 -0.73 -1.73 5.89
C GLY A 132 0.56 -2.02 5.13
N GLN A 133 1.04 -1.08 4.30
CA GLN A 133 2.28 -1.30 3.55
C GLN A 133 3.50 -1.50 4.47
N VAL A 134 3.61 -0.73 5.56
CA VAL A 134 4.70 -0.89 6.53
C VAL A 134 4.66 -2.29 7.15
N ILE A 135 3.49 -2.75 7.61
CA ILE A 135 3.33 -4.10 8.17
C ILE A 135 3.69 -5.17 7.13
N TRP A 136 3.23 -5.01 5.88
CA TRP A 136 3.52 -5.94 4.79
C TRP A 136 5.02 -6.05 4.50
N CYS A 137 5.71 -4.90 4.38
CA CYS A 137 7.16 -4.85 4.16
C CYS A 137 7.93 -5.50 5.33
N VAL A 138 7.53 -5.22 6.58
CA VAL A 138 8.13 -5.84 7.76
C VAL A 138 7.93 -7.35 7.75
N ALA A 139 6.71 -7.83 7.47
CA ALA A 139 6.40 -9.26 7.43
C ALA A 139 7.24 -10.01 6.38
N HIS A 140 7.34 -9.48 5.16
CA HIS A 140 8.06 -10.15 4.08
C HIS A 140 9.58 -10.09 4.27
N THR A 141 10.09 -8.97 4.81
CA THR A 141 11.53 -8.85 5.11
C THR A 141 11.90 -9.73 6.30
N LEU A 142 11.01 -9.92 7.29
CA LEU A 142 11.26 -10.81 8.44
C LEU A 142 11.55 -12.24 7.99
N TRP A 143 10.81 -12.76 7.00
CA TRP A 143 10.94 -14.13 6.48
C TRP A 143 12.31 -14.38 5.83
N LEU A 144 12.75 -13.46 4.98
CA LEU A 144 14.01 -13.49 4.25
C LEU A 144 14.50 -12.05 4.06
N GLY A 145 15.67 -11.75 4.61
CA GLY A 145 16.30 -10.44 4.46
C GLY A 145 17.55 -10.56 3.61
N THR A 146 17.49 -10.07 2.37
CA THR A 146 18.66 -9.73 1.58
C THR A 146 18.84 -8.21 1.49
N THR A 147 20.02 -7.75 1.06
CA THR A 147 20.23 -6.32 0.75
C THR A 147 19.25 -5.81 -0.30
N PHE A 148 18.91 -6.64 -1.29
CA PHE A 148 17.91 -6.32 -2.31
C PHE A 148 16.50 -6.15 -1.69
N THR A 149 16.07 -7.11 -0.85
CA THR A 149 14.75 -7.00 -0.20
C THR A 149 14.68 -5.81 0.74
N LEU A 150 15.79 -5.46 1.41
CA LEU A 150 15.86 -4.28 2.27
C LEU A 150 15.73 -2.98 1.47
N VAL A 151 16.48 -2.82 0.37
CA VAL A 151 16.33 -1.65 -0.53
C VAL A 151 14.88 -1.52 -1.00
N THR A 152 14.27 -2.65 -1.39
CA THR A 152 12.89 -2.66 -1.86
C THR A 152 11.91 -2.24 -0.76
N SER A 153 11.99 -2.87 0.40
CA SER A 153 11.08 -2.64 1.54
C SER A 153 11.24 -1.22 2.11
N ILE A 154 12.48 -0.75 2.30
CA ILE A 154 12.76 0.62 2.76
C ILE A 154 12.24 1.63 1.73
N GLY A 155 12.48 1.43 0.44
CA GLY A 155 11.98 2.32 -0.61
C GLY A 155 10.45 2.41 -0.62
N LEU A 156 9.75 1.28 -0.50
CA LEU A 156 8.28 1.25 -0.39
C LEU A 156 7.78 1.95 0.88
N ILE A 157 8.42 1.72 2.03
CA ILE A 157 8.08 2.38 3.30
C ILE A 157 8.26 3.89 3.18
N LEU A 158 9.40 4.35 2.66
CA LEU A 158 9.68 5.77 2.46
C LEU A 158 8.66 6.42 1.52
N HIS A 159 8.29 5.74 0.44
CA HIS A 159 7.23 6.22 -0.45
C HIS A 159 5.88 6.38 0.28
N HIS A 160 5.49 5.43 1.12
CA HIS A 160 4.23 5.51 1.85
C HIS A 160 4.25 6.54 2.97
N LEU A 161 5.39 6.74 3.65
CA LEU A 161 5.59 7.83 4.59
C LEU A 161 5.52 9.19 3.91
N PHE A 162 6.15 9.34 2.73
CA PHE A 162 5.98 10.51 1.88
C PHE A 162 4.51 10.71 1.48
N GLY A 163 3.81 9.61 1.15
CA GLY A 163 2.40 9.58 0.81
C GLY A 163 1.50 10.15 1.91
N VAL A 164 1.86 10.02 3.19
CA VAL A 164 1.16 10.63 4.32
C VAL A 164 1.16 12.14 4.21
N TRP A 165 2.36 12.75 4.15
CA TRP A 165 2.51 14.20 4.01
C TRP A 165 1.87 14.70 2.71
N HIS A 166 2.17 14.03 1.61
CA HIS A 166 1.69 14.42 0.29
C HIS A 166 0.15 14.33 0.23
N GLY A 167 -0.45 13.28 0.81
CA GLY A 167 -1.89 13.10 0.95
C GLY A 167 -2.55 14.18 1.77
N ASP A 168 -2.06 14.40 2.99
CA ASP A 168 -2.59 15.43 3.91
C ASP A 168 -2.49 16.83 3.28
N ARG A 169 -1.37 17.16 2.62
CA ARG A 169 -1.22 18.44 1.91
C ARG A 169 -2.28 18.62 0.82
N ARG A 170 -2.58 17.59 0.04
CA ARG A 170 -3.63 17.66 -1.01
C ARG A 170 -5.03 17.82 -0.41
N LEU A 171 -5.31 17.15 0.71
CA LEU A 171 -6.58 17.29 1.42
C LEU A 171 -6.72 18.69 2.03
N GLN A 172 -5.65 19.23 2.63
CA GLN A 172 -5.63 20.59 3.16
C GLN A 172 -5.90 21.63 2.07
N LEU A 173 -5.23 21.52 0.92
CA LEU A 173 -5.44 22.44 -0.20
C LEU A 173 -6.87 22.35 -0.79
N ARG A 174 -7.53 21.21 -0.64
CA ARG A 174 -8.87 20.97 -1.20
C ARG A 174 -10.00 21.37 -0.25
N TYR A 175 -9.85 21.10 1.04
CA TYR A 175 -10.94 21.22 2.03
C TYR A 175 -10.66 22.24 3.14
N GLY A 176 -9.45 22.78 3.24
CA GLY A 176 -9.10 23.80 4.24
C GLY A 176 -9.46 23.39 5.66
N ASP A 177 -10.23 24.23 6.35
CA ASP A 177 -10.65 24.06 7.74
C ASP A 177 -11.39 22.73 8.00
N ALA A 178 -12.14 22.23 7.01
CA ALA A 178 -12.83 20.95 7.15
C ALA A 178 -11.84 19.78 7.29
N PHE A 179 -10.67 19.85 6.62
CA PHE A 179 -9.63 18.85 6.78
C PHE A 179 -8.87 19.00 8.11
N GLU A 180 -8.58 20.23 8.56
CA GLU A 180 -7.97 20.43 9.88
C GLU A 180 -8.87 19.89 11.00
N ALA A 181 -10.17 20.15 10.94
CA ALA A 181 -11.12 19.58 11.90
C ALA A 181 -11.12 18.04 11.89
N ALA A 182 -11.06 17.41 10.70
CA ALA A 182 -10.95 15.95 10.59
C ALA A 182 -9.61 15.43 11.15
N LYS A 183 -8.52 16.18 10.97
CA LYS A 183 -7.19 15.85 11.47
C LYS A 183 -7.12 15.94 12.99
N GLU A 184 -7.82 16.89 13.61
CA GLU A 184 -7.99 17.00 15.07
C GLU A 184 -8.76 15.83 15.68
N ARG A 185 -9.57 15.10 14.90
CA ARG A 185 -10.30 13.90 15.35
C ARG A 185 -9.66 12.58 14.94
N THR A 186 -8.58 12.61 14.17
CA THR A 186 -7.91 11.39 13.66
C THR A 186 -6.41 11.41 13.93
N SER A 187 -5.70 10.34 13.56
CA SER A 187 -4.25 10.20 13.78
C SER A 187 -3.60 9.44 12.63
N THR A 188 -2.34 9.73 12.31
CA THR A 188 -1.51 8.90 11.42
C THR A 188 -1.03 7.63 12.11
N ILE A 189 -0.75 7.72 13.42
CA ILE A 189 -0.37 6.60 14.27
C ILE A 189 -1.64 5.80 14.63
N PRO A 190 -1.69 4.49 14.36
CA PRO A 190 -2.82 3.63 14.73
C PRO A 190 -3.24 3.77 16.18
N PHE A 191 -4.55 3.83 16.41
CA PHE A 191 -5.23 3.91 17.71
C PHE A 191 -4.94 5.16 18.56
N LEU A 192 -3.95 5.99 18.22
CA LEU A 192 -3.55 7.12 19.04
C LEU A 192 -4.68 8.13 19.28
N ALA A 193 -5.50 8.44 18.26
CA ALA A 193 -6.66 9.33 18.42
C ALA A 193 -7.73 8.76 19.37
N ILE A 194 -7.88 7.43 19.38
CA ILE A 194 -8.82 6.72 20.25
C ILE A 194 -8.30 6.72 21.69
N LEU A 195 -7.01 6.42 21.88
CA LEU A 195 -6.35 6.48 23.19
C LEU A 195 -6.41 7.90 23.80
N GLN A 196 -6.29 8.92 22.95
CA GLN A 196 -6.42 10.34 23.34
C GLN A 196 -7.88 10.81 23.48
N LYS A 197 -8.88 9.94 23.29
CA LYS A 197 -10.32 10.25 23.35
C LYS A 197 -10.79 11.33 22.37
N ARG A 198 -10.00 11.62 21.32
CA ARG A 198 -10.40 12.48 20.20
C ARG A 198 -11.27 11.74 19.19
N GLN A 199 -11.24 10.41 19.25
CA GLN A 199 -11.99 9.49 18.39
C GLN A 199 -12.57 8.36 19.24
N THR A 200 -13.68 7.78 18.80
CA THR A 200 -14.26 6.59 19.43
C THR A 200 -14.05 5.37 18.54
N PHE A 201 -13.93 4.19 19.14
CA PHE A 201 -13.97 2.94 18.39
C PHE A 201 -15.42 2.49 18.23
N GLU A 202 -15.85 2.24 16.99
CA GLU A 202 -17.20 1.74 16.69
C GLU A 202 -17.10 0.38 15.99
N GLY A 203 -17.27 -0.70 16.76
CA GLY A 203 -17.13 -2.06 16.25
C GLY A 203 -18.12 -2.39 15.13
N LYS A 204 -19.33 -1.79 15.14
CA LYS A 204 -20.36 -2.08 14.12
C LYS A 204 -19.92 -1.68 12.71
N GLU A 205 -19.02 -0.71 12.58
CA GLU A 205 -18.51 -0.27 11.28
C GLU A 205 -17.63 -1.32 10.56
N PHE A 206 -17.18 -2.34 11.28
CA PHE A 206 -16.41 -3.46 10.72
C PHE A 206 -17.28 -4.62 10.22
N PHE A 207 -18.59 -4.61 10.50
CA PHE A 207 -19.54 -5.60 9.98
C PHE A 207 -20.06 -5.18 8.60
N ARG A 208 -19.16 -5.04 7.63
CA ARG A 208 -19.49 -4.66 6.24
C ARG A 208 -19.13 -5.80 5.28
N PRO A 209 -19.91 -6.03 4.20
CA PRO A 209 -19.61 -7.03 3.19
C PRO A 209 -18.21 -6.89 2.56
N SER A 210 -17.67 -5.66 2.53
CA SER A 210 -16.30 -5.41 2.08
C SER A 210 -15.26 -6.23 2.83
N TYR A 211 -15.41 -6.41 4.16
CA TYR A 211 -14.46 -7.19 4.96
C TYR A 211 -14.52 -8.69 4.66
N LEU A 212 -15.68 -9.20 4.23
CA LEU A 212 -15.78 -10.57 3.70
C LEU A 212 -14.99 -10.69 2.40
N GLY A 213 -15.11 -9.71 1.51
CA GLY A 213 -14.32 -9.65 0.27
C GLY A 213 -12.81 -9.59 0.52
N VAL A 214 -12.37 -8.78 1.50
CA VAL A 214 -10.96 -8.73 1.92
C VAL A 214 -10.49 -10.06 2.48
N THR A 215 -11.31 -10.69 3.33
CA THR A 215 -10.99 -12.00 3.92
C THR A 215 -10.85 -13.06 2.83
N ALA A 216 -11.80 -13.12 1.88
CA ALA A 216 -11.71 -14.02 0.73
C ALA A 216 -10.47 -13.75 -0.11
N PHE A 217 -10.14 -12.49 -0.37
CA PHE A 217 -8.93 -12.11 -1.09
C PHE A 217 -7.65 -12.56 -0.38
N ILE A 218 -7.57 -12.43 0.95
CA ILE A 218 -6.41 -12.91 1.74
C ILE A 218 -6.21 -14.42 1.55
N PHE A 219 -7.27 -15.21 1.68
CA PHE A 219 -7.18 -16.67 1.50
C PHE A 219 -6.85 -17.08 0.07
N LEU A 220 -7.47 -16.43 -0.93
CA LEU A 220 -7.18 -16.67 -2.33
C LEU A 220 -5.73 -16.30 -2.68
N LEU A 221 -5.25 -15.16 -2.19
CA LEU A 221 -3.88 -14.73 -2.42
C LEU A 221 -2.89 -15.69 -1.74
N TRP A 222 -3.14 -16.12 -0.51
CA TRP A 222 -2.31 -17.10 0.18
C TRP A 222 -2.24 -18.42 -0.60
N TRP A 223 -3.38 -18.94 -1.05
CA TRP A 223 -3.45 -20.17 -1.84
C TRP A 223 -2.75 -20.02 -3.20
N ALA A 224 -2.93 -18.89 -3.88
CA ALA A 224 -2.34 -18.61 -5.19
C ALA A 224 -0.88 -18.14 -5.12
N HIS A 225 -0.37 -17.77 -3.94
CA HIS A 225 0.96 -17.16 -3.79
C HIS A 225 2.10 -18.01 -4.39
N PRO A 226 2.15 -19.34 -4.19
CA PRO A 226 3.16 -20.18 -4.84
C PRO A 226 3.04 -20.16 -6.37
N THR A 227 1.82 -20.23 -6.89
CA THR A 227 1.53 -20.18 -8.33
C THR A 227 1.91 -18.83 -8.94
N LEU A 228 1.70 -17.73 -8.22
CA LEU A 228 2.13 -16.40 -8.66
C LEU A 228 3.65 -16.32 -8.81
N ILE A 229 4.41 -16.88 -7.86
CA ILE A 229 5.88 -16.92 -7.95
C ILE A 229 6.33 -17.74 -9.17
N ASP A 230 5.75 -18.92 -9.38
CA ASP A 230 6.08 -19.77 -10.54
C ASP A 230 5.69 -19.10 -11.87
N ALA A 231 4.46 -18.60 -12.00
CA ALA A 231 3.99 -17.97 -13.22
C ALA A 231 4.82 -16.73 -13.58
N THR A 232 5.18 -15.92 -12.58
CA THR A 232 6.01 -14.72 -12.81
C THR A 232 7.44 -15.05 -13.19
N SER A 233 7.98 -16.22 -12.83
CA SER A 233 9.32 -16.63 -13.27
C SER A 233 9.43 -16.91 -14.77
N ARG A 234 8.29 -17.09 -15.46
CA ARG A 234 8.22 -17.44 -16.88
C ARG A 234 7.98 -16.23 -17.79
N VAL A 235 7.79 -15.04 -17.22
CA VAL A 235 7.65 -13.81 -17.99
C VAL A 235 9.00 -13.50 -18.62
N ALA A 236 9.02 -13.27 -19.93
CA ALA A 236 10.22 -12.82 -20.61
C ALA A 236 10.49 -11.35 -20.26
N TRP A 237 11.73 -11.04 -19.88
CA TRP A 237 12.22 -9.70 -19.52
C TRP A 237 13.09 -9.16 -20.65
#